data_AF-A0A5J4RQ64-F1
#
_entry.id   AF-A0A5J4RQ64-F1
#
_cell.length_a   1.000
_cell.length_b   1.000
_cell.length_c   1.000
_cell.angle_alpha   90.00
_cell.angle_beta   90.00
_cell.angle_gamma   90.00
#
_symmetry.space_group_name_H-M   'P 1'
#
loop_
_entity.id
_entity.type
_entity.pdbx_description
1 polymer ?
#
loop_
_entity_poly.entity_id
_entity_poly.type
_entity_poly.pdbx_seq_one_letter_code
_entity_poly.pdbx_strand_id
1 'polypeptide(L)' 'MFPKVSEDVLFPYEWIELANKRWLECKEPGKIPNVPRKLSVDIAAMGRDSSVICDRYDNYVDKCDEYQSAGKANHM' A
#
# COMPACT_ATOMS: atom_id res chain seq x y z
N MET A 1 -8.60 -14.39 7.10
CA MET A 1 -10.06 -14.25 6.96
C MET A 1 -10.32 -12.82 6.50
N PHE A 2 -10.89 -12.62 5.31
CA PHE A 2 -11.24 -11.26 4.89
C PHE A 2 -12.47 -10.79 5.68
N PRO A 3 -12.52 -9.53 6.14
CA PRO A 3 -13.68 -9.03 6.87
C PRO A 3 -14.95 -9.15 6.00
N LYS A 4 -16.13 -9.29 6.62
CA LYS A 4 -17.40 -9.32 5.89
C LYS A 4 -17.85 -7.89 5.61
N VAL A 5 -18.60 -7.68 4.53
CA VAL A 5 -19.26 -6.39 4.29
C VAL A 5 -20.16 -6.10 5.50
N SER A 6 -19.92 -4.97 6.17
CA SER A 6 -20.72 -4.47 7.29
C SER A 6 -20.90 -2.95 7.13
N GLU A 7 -21.83 -2.37 7.89
CA GLU A 7 -22.07 -0.91 7.91
C GLU A 7 -20.81 -0.12 8.32
N ASP A 8 -19.88 -0.75 9.05
CA ASP A 8 -18.62 -0.15 9.49
C ASP A 8 -17.49 -0.22 8.43
N VAL A 9 -17.74 -0.84 7.28
CA VAL A 9 -16.75 -0.95 6.20
C VAL A 9 -16.83 0.27 5.28
N LEU A 10 -15.87 1.18 5.40
CA LEU A 10 -15.78 2.40 4.58
C LEU A 10 -15.45 2.12 3.10
N PHE A 11 -14.70 1.04 2.84
CA PHE A 11 -14.25 0.68 1.49
C PHE A 11 -14.79 -0.70 1.12
N PRO A 12 -15.80 -0.78 0.23
CA PRO A 12 -16.32 -2.06 -0.25
C PRO A 12 -15.24 -2.90 -0.93
N TYR A 13 -15.31 -4.22 -0.78
CA TYR A 13 -14.32 -5.12 -1.40
C TYR A 13 -14.32 -5.04 -2.91
N GLU A 14 -15.50 -4.86 -3.50
CA GLU A 14 -15.69 -4.73 -4.94
C GLU A 14 -14.86 -3.55 -5.49
N TRP A 15 -14.67 -2.49 -4.71
CA TRP A 15 -13.84 -1.36 -5.13
C TRP A 15 -12.36 -1.72 -5.19
N ILE A 16 -11.87 -2.50 -4.23
CA ILE A 16 -10.49 -2.98 -4.18
C ILE A 16 -10.24 -3.95 -5.33
N GLU A 17 -11.17 -4.85 -5.61
CA GLU A 17 -11.07 -5.78 -6.75
C GLU A 17 -11.02 -5.03 -8.08
N LEU A 18 -11.90 -4.06 -8.29
CA LEU A 18 -11.91 -3.22 -9.50
C LEU A 18 -10.63 -2.38 -9.61
N ALA A 19 -10.11 -1.86 -8.51
CA ALA A 19 -8.85 -1.11 -8.49
C ALA A 19 -7.66 -2.00 -8.88
N ASN A 20 -7.57 -3.21 -8.33
CA ASN A 20 -6.52 -4.17 -8.67
C ASN A 20 -6.59 -4.60 -10.14
N LYS A 21 -7.80 -4.82 -10.67
CA LYS A 21 -7.98 -5.14 -12.09
C LYS A 21 -7.47 -4.02 -12.99
N ARG A 22 -7.88 -2.77 -12.74
CA ARG A 22 -7.40 -1.59 -13.50
C ARG A 22 -5.90 -1.41 -13.38
N TRP A 23 -5.35 -1.66 -12.19
CA TRP A 23 -3.91 -1.60 -11.98
C TRP A 23 -3.15 -2.62 -12.83
N LEU A 24 -3.63 -3.87 -12.90
CA LEU A 24 -3.05 -4.90 -13.77
C LEU A 24 -3.14 -4.54 -15.26
N GLU A 25 -4.24 -3.92 -15.68
CA GLU A 25 -4.43 -3.44 -17.06
C GLU A 25 -3.47 -2.29 -17.42
N CYS A 26 -3.16 -1.41 -16.46
CA CYS A 26 -2.25 -0.29 -16.64
C CYS A 26 -0.77 -0.64 -16.45
N LYS A 27 -0.46 -1.76 -15.79
CA LYS A 27 0.90 -2.14 -15.45
C LYS A 27 1.64 -2.69 -16.67
N GLU A 28 2.45 -1.85 -17.29
CA GLU A 28 3.47 -2.28 -18.24
C GLU A 28 4.78 -2.59 -17.49
N PRO A 29 5.34 -3.82 -17.60
CA PRO A 29 6.60 -4.16 -16.96
C PRO A 29 7.72 -3.19 -17.34
N GLY A 30 8.36 -2.57 -16.34
CA GLY A 30 9.50 -1.66 -16.53
C GLY A 30 9.14 -0.22 -16.91
N LYS A 31 7.85 0.13 -16.99
CA LYS A 31 7.41 1.50 -17.30
C LYS A 31 6.86 2.19 -16.06
N ILE A 32 7.50 3.29 -15.69
CA ILE A 32 7.02 4.19 -14.63
C ILE A 32 6.15 5.28 -15.30
N PRO A 33 4.97 5.62 -14.75
CA PRO A 33 4.16 6.70 -15.29
C PRO A 33 4.95 8.02 -15.35
N ASN A 34 4.82 8.75 -16.46
CA ASN A 34 5.52 10.03 -16.68
C ASN A 34 4.80 11.19 -15.96
N VAL A 35 4.68 11.08 -14.65
CA VAL A 35 4.12 12.11 -13.76
C VAL A 35 4.99 12.22 -12.50
N PRO A 36 4.92 13.33 -11.75
CA PRO A 36 5.73 13.48 -10.55
C PRO A 36 5.52 12.35 -9.54
N ARG A 37 6.63 11.78 -9.08
CA ARG A 37 6.66 10.79 -8.00
C ARG A 37 6.18 11.41 -6.69
N LYS A 38 5.29 10.72 -5.99
CA LYS A 38 4.87 11.01 -4.61
C LYS A 38 5.24 9.84 -3.72
N LEU A 39 6.09 10.08 -2.73
CA LEU A 39 6.46 9.06 -1.75
C LEU A 39 5.43 9.02 -0.61
N SER A 40 4.82 7.86 -0.39
CA SER A 40 3.97 7.59 0.77
C SER A 40 4.77 6.77 1.77
N VAL A 41 4.70 7.16 3.04
CA VAL A 41 5.45 6.50 4.12
C VAL A 41 4.50 6.29 5.30
N ASP A 42 4.41 5.05 5.76
CA ASP A 42 3.75 4.66 6.99
C ASP A 42 4.81 4.06 7.93
N ILE A 43 5.06 4.70 9.07
CA ILE A 43 6.11 4.29 10.00
C ILE A 43 5.46 3.57 11.18
N ALA A 44 5.79 2.30 11.33
CA ALA A 44 5.33 1.53 12.47
C ALA A 44 5.93 2.06 13.78
N ALA A 45 5.07 2.23 14.77
CA ALA A 45 5.49 2.70 16.09
C ALA A 45 6.30 1.61 16.82
N MET A 46 7.52 1.98 17.22
CA MET A 46 8.39 1.16 18.08
C MET A 46 8.69 -0.24 17.52
N GLY A 47 8.72 -0.41 16.19
CA GLY A 47 9.13 -1.66 15.55
C GLY A 47 8.28 -2.90 15.88
N ARG A 48 7.06 -2.70 16.39
CA ARG A 48 6.09 -3.78 16.65
C ARG A 48 5.45 -4.29 15.37
N ASP A 49 5.20 -3.37 14.44
CA ASP A 49 4.68 -3.64 13.11
C ASP A 49 5.72 -3.23 12.05
N SER A 50 5.38 -3.42 10.78
CA SER A 50 6.25 -3.07 9.66
C SER A 50 6.04 -1.64 9.23
N SER A 51 7.12 -0.92 8.95
CA SER A 51 7.05 0.34 8.21
C SER A 51 6.87 0.04 6.72
N VAL A 52 6.03 0.80 6.04
CA VAL A 52 5.74 0.62 4.62
C VAL A 52 6.12 1.89 3.86
N ILE A 53 6.88 1.72 2.80
CA ILE A 53 7.21 2.78 1.85
C ILE A 53 6.58 2.42 0.52
N CYS A 54 5.88 3.37 -0.09
CA CYS A 54 5.18 3.14 -1.35
C CYS A 54 5.31 4.35 -2.29
N ASP A 55 5.78 4.09 -3.50
CA ASP A 55 5.80 5.09 -4.57
C ASP A 55 4.43 5.20 -5.23
N ARG A 56 3.97 6.44 -5.42
CA ARG A 56 2.72 6.75 -6.08
C ARG A 56 2.94 7.75 -7.21
N TYR A 57 2.25 7.52 -8.31
CA TYR A 57 2.26 8.34 -9.50
C TYR A 57 0.82 8.68 -9.86
N ASP A 58 0.34 9.81 -9.34
CA ASP A 58 -1.07 10.22 -9.42
C ASP A 58 -2.04 9.13 -8.90
N ASN A 59 -2.79 8.47 -9.80
CA ASN A 59 -3.72 7.39 -9.50
C ASN A 59 -3.11 5.97 -9.59
N TYR A 60 -1.83 5.86 -9.91
CA TYR A 60 -1.08 4.60 -9.96
C TYR A 60 -0.26 4.43 -8.69
N VAL A 61 -0.43 3.28 -8.03
CA VAL A 61 0.34 2.87 -6.85
C VAL A 61 1.38 1.85 -7.32
N ASP A 62 2.65 2.09 -7.09
CA ASP A 62 3.70 1.12 -7.43
C ASP A 62 3.90 0.11 -6.29
N LYS A 63 4.98 -0.68 -6.35
CA LYS A 63 5.34 -1.62 -5.29
C LYS A 63 5.40 -0.92 -3.92
N CYS A 64 4.80 -1.56 -2.92
CA CYS A 64 5.00 -1.24 -1.51
C CYS A 64 6.17 -2.07 -0.97
N ASP A 65 7.21 -1.41 -0.49
CA ASP A 65 8.32 -2.03 0.21
C ASP A 65 8.03 -2.04 1.71
N GLU A 66 8.12 -3.23 2.30
CA GLU A 66 7.87 -3.48 3.72
C GLU A 66 9.19 -3.64 4.48
N TYR A 67 9.32 -2.95 5.60
CA TYR A 67 10.48 -2.97 6.48
C TYR A 67 10.06 -3.33 7.89
N GLN A 68 10.43 -4.53 8.33
CA GLN A 68 10.13 -5.04 9.66
C GLN A 68 11.38 -5.00 10.54
N SER A 69 11.25 -4.46 11.75
CA SER A 69 12.31 -4.38 12.76
C SER A 69 12.39 -5.64 13.65
N ALA A 70 11.83 -6.76 13.16
CA ALA A 70 11.77 -8.05 13.85
C ALA A 70 11.14 -8.00 15.25
N GLY A 71 10.21 -7.07 15.50
CA GLY A 71 9.48 -6.98 16.77
C GLY A 71 10.32 -6.50 17.96
N LYS A 72 11.55 -6.02 17.77
CA LYS A 72 12.32 -5.40 18.87
C LYS A 72 11.97 -3.93 18.97
N ALA A 73 11.18 -3.60 19.98
CA ALA A 73 11.05 -2.23 20.44
C ALA A 73 12.43 -1.71 20.82
N ASN A 74 12.92 -0.71 20.09
CA ASN A 74 14.00 0.14 20.58
C ASN A 74 13.42 1.00 21.69
N HIS A 75 13.60 0.55 22.93
CA HIS A 75 13.45 1.41 24.09
C HIS A 75 14.56 2.46 24.01
N MET A 76 14.20 3.73 23.80
CA MET A 76 15.11 4.85 24.10
C MET A 76 15.31 4.98 25.61
#